data_AF-K9SYA6-F1
#
_entry.id   AF-K9SYA6-F1
#
_cell.length_a   1.000
_cell.length_b   1.000
_cell.length_c   1.000
_cell.angle_alpha   90.00
_cell.angle_beta   90.00
_cell.angle_gamma   90.00
#
_symmetry.space_group_name_H-M   'P 1'
#
loop_
_entity.id
_entity.type
_entity.pdbx_description
1 polymer ?
#
loop_
_entity_poly.entity_id
_entity_poly.type
_entity_poly.pdbx_seq_one_letter_code
_entity_poly.pdbx_strand_id
1 'polypeptide(L)'
;MLLAEKKSDCIEMLDQLDYQQLTQKQLDGIKSRAIELWGDNWLAELARGYERVTGAKQRSKFTQLQRYFKGDSVPNLDSMNAMLIALDCKFKMECFTVKTLDL
;
A
#
# COMPACT_ATOMS: atom_id res chain seq x y z
N MET A 1 13.22 24.51 34.56
CA MET A 1 13.45 23.08 34.28
C MET A 1 12.14 22.35 34.55
N LEU A 2 11.30 22.20 33.52
CA LEU A 2 10.02 21.48 33.58
C LEU A 2 10.10 20.37 32.54
N LEU A 3 10.40 19.17 33.01
CA LEU A 3 10.28 17.94 32.23
C LEU A 3 8.86 17.40 32.42
N ALA A 4 8.30 16.95 31.30
CA ALA A 4 7.14 16.07 31.18
C ALA A 4 5.76 16.67 31.46
N GLU A 5 5.04 16.96 30.36
CA GLU A 5 3.58 16.80 30.16
C GLU A 5 3.23 17.63 28.91
N LYS A 6 2.72 17.13 27.78
CA LYS A 6 2.22 15.82 27.37
C LYS A 6 2.54 15.69 25.89
N LYS A 7 3.30 14.66 25.52
CA LYS A 7 3.21 14.05 24.19
C LYS A 7 1.78 13.52 24.04
N SER A 8 0.89 14.30 23.44
CA SER A 8 -0.41 13.78 23.02
C SER A 8 -0.87 14.40 21.70
N ASP A 9 0.08 14.80 20.86
CA ASP A 9 -0.15 15.05 19.44
C ASP A 9 0.04 13.75 18.61
N CYS A 10 0.30 12.60 19.26
CA CYS A 10 0.48 11.29 18.61
C CYS A 10 -0.82 10.67 18.07
N ILE A 11 -1.92 11.42 18.13
CA ILE A 11 -3.09 11.15 17.30
C ILE A 11 -3.15 12.33 16.33
N GLU A 12 -2.13 12.47 15.47
CA GLU A 12 -2.42 12.87 14.10
C GLU A 12 -3.62 12.01 13.73
N MET A 13 -4.76 12.66 13.52
CA MET A 13 -5.99 12.01 13.10
C MET A 13 -5.59 11.03 12.00
N LEU A 14 -5.50 9.75 12.35
CA LEU A 14 -5.48 8.67 11.39
C LEU A 14 -6.78 8.93 10.65
N ASP A 15 -6.66 9.55 9.46
CA ASP A 15 -7.79 9.79 8.57
C ASP A 15 -8.64 8.54 8.69
N GLN A 16 -9.88 8.66 9.17
CA GLN A 16 -10.78 7.53 9.32
C GLN A 16 -11.24 7.12 7.92
N LEU A 17 -10.28 6.70 7.10
CA LEU A 17 -10.52 6.17 5.78
C LEU A 17 -11.24 4.86 5.99
N ASP A 18 -12.36 4.71 5.31
CA ASP A 18 -12.95 3.40 5.17
C ASP A 18 -12.00 2.46 4.41
N TYR A 19 -12.30 1.17 4.44
CA TYR A 19 -11.46 0.16 3.80
C TYR A 19 -11.23 0.43 2.30
N GLN A 20 -12.21 0.98 1.58
CA GLN A 20 -12.08 1.27 0.16
C GLN A 20 -11.15 2.46 -0.08
N GLN A 21 -11.31 3.53 0.69
CA GLN A 21 -10.46 4.71 0.64
C GLN A 21 -9.01 4.38 1.00
N LEU A 22 -8.80 3.52 2.02
CA LEU A 22 -7.48 3.04 2.39
C LEU A 22 -6.84 2.24 1.25
N THR A 23 -7.60 1.31 0.65
CA THR A 23 -7.12 0.50 -0.48
C THR A 23 -6.73 1.39 -1.67
N GLN A 24 -7.54 2.41 -1.98
CA GLN A 24 -7.25 3.33 -3.08
C GLN A 24 -5.99 4.16 -2.79
N LYS A 25 -5.86 4.73 -1.58
CA LYS A 25 -4.67 5.49 -1.17
C LYS A 25 -3.39 4.65 -1.28
N GLN A 26 -3.47 3.37 -0.93
CA GLN A 26 -2.34 2.45 -1.09
C GLN A 26 -2.02 2.16 -2.56
N LEU A 27 -3.03 1.93 -3.41
CA LEU A 27 -2.85 1.75 -4.85
C LEU A 27 -2.24 2.98 -5.52
N ASP A 28 -2.68 4.17 -5.14
CA ASP A 28 -2.13 5.43 -5.65
C ASP A 28 -0.67 5.60 -5.23
N GLY A 29 -0.33 5.26 -3.99
CA GLY A 29 1.05 5.23 -3.52
C GLY A 29 1.94 4.26 -4.30
N ILE A 30 1.46 3.04 -4.54
CA ILE A 30 2.14 2.03 -5.37
C ILE A 30 2.36 2.55 -6.78
N LYS A 31 1.31 3.09 -7.41
CA LYS A 31 1.38 3.63 -8.77
C LYS A 31 2.36 4.80 -8.86
N SER A 32 2.30 5.75 -7.94
CA SER A 32 3.20 6.91 -7.92
C SER A 32 4.66 6.45 -7.83
N ARG A 33 4.95 5.52 -6.91
CA ARG A 33 6.30 4.97 -6.76
C ARG A 33 6.77 4.22 -8.01
N ALA A 34 5.88 3.45 -8.64
CA ALA A 34 6.21 2.75 -9.87
C ALA A 34 6.51 3.71 -11.03
N ILE A 35 5.75 4.81 -11.14
CA ILE A 35 5.98 5.86 -12.14
C ILE A 35 7.31 6.58 -11.88
N GLU A 36 7.66 6.87 -10.63
CA GLU A 36 8.97 7.45 -10.28
C GLU A 36 10.14 6.56 -10.73
N LEU A 37 10.00 5.23 -10.60
CA LEU A 37 11.05 4.29 -10.95
C LEU A 37 11.17 4.02 -12.45
N TRP A 38 10.04 3.95 -13.17
CA TRP A 38 9.99 3.38 -14.52
C TRP A 38 9.22 4.23 -15.56
N GLY A 39 8.71 5.40 -15.18
CA GLY A 39 7.97 6.30 -16.06
C GLY A 39 6.75 5.62 -16.70
N ASP A 40 6.55 5.82 -18.00
CA ASP A 40 5.39 5.31 -18.74
C ASP A 40 5.32 3.77 -18.78
N ASN A 41 6.44 3.08 -18.58
CA ASN A 41 6.51 1.62 -18.58
C ASN A 41 6.19 1.00 -17.21
N TRP A 42 5.76 1.80 -16.23
CA TRP A 42 5.56 1.37 -14.85
C TRP A 42 4.72 0.11 -14.70
N LEU A 43 3.62 -0.01 -15.45
CA LEU A 43 2.71 -1.15 -15.32
C LEU A 43 3.35 -2.45 -15.83
N ALA A 44 4.15 -2.36 -16.90
CA ALA A 44 4.85 -3.51 -17.46
C ALA A 44 5.96 -3.99 -16.54
N GLU A 45 6.75 -3.08 -15.96
CA GLU A 45 7.82 -3.42 -15.02
C GLU A 45 7.25 -3.91 -13.68
N LEU A 46 6.17 -3.31 -13.18
CA LEU A 46 5.46 -3.79 -12.00
C LEU A 46 4.94 -5.21 -12.21
N ALA A 47 4.37 -5.52 -13.39
CA ALA A 47 3.91 -6.87 -13.72
C ALA A 47 5.05 -7.90 -13.73
N ARG A 48 6.24 -7.53 -14.25
CA ARG A 48 7.44 -8.38 -14.20
C ARG A 48 7.92 -8.61 -12.77
N GLY A 49 7.98 -7.55 -11.96
CA GLY A 49 8.33 -7.66 -10.54
C GLY A 49 7.35 -8.56 -9.79
N TYR A 50 6.06 -8.34 -10.00
CA TYR A 50 4.99 -9.12 -9.39
C TYR A 50 5.05 -10.61 -9.76
N GLU A 51 5.30 -10.92 -11.03
CA GLU A 51 5.54 -12.30 -11.49
C GLU A 51 6.74 -12.94 -10.77
N ARG A 52 7.87 -12.21 -10.67
CA ARG A 52 9.06 -12.71 -9.95
C ARG A 52 8.75 -13.03 -8.49
N VAL A 53 7.95 -12.18 -7.82
CA VAL A 53 7.58 -12.36 -6.40
C VAL A 53 6.60 -13.53 -6.23
N THR A 54 5.64 -13.68 -7.15
CA THR A 54 4.55 -14.67 -7.00
C THR A 54 4.81 -16.00 -7.71
N GLY A 55 5.85 -16.10 -8.54
CA GLY A 55 6.18 -17.29 -9.32
C GLY A 55 5.15 -17.63 -10.41
N ALA A 56 4.31 -16.66 -10.82
CA ALA A 56 3.17 -16.88 -11.70
C ALA A 56 3.31 -16.18 -13.06
N LYS A 57 2.86 -16.81 -14.15
CA LYS A 57 3.05 -16.36 -15.55
C LYS A 57 2.64 -14.90 -15.83
N GLN A 58 3.51 -14.15 -16.51
CA GLN A 58 3.40 -12.72 -16.81
C GLN A 58 2.05 -12.24 -17.36
N ARG A 59 1.54 -12.93 -18.39
CA ARG A 59 0.41 -12.43 -19.20
C ARG A 59 -0.88 -12.34 -18.38
N SER A 60 -1.09 -13.26 -17.42
CA SER A 60 -2.26 -13.19 -16.53
C SER A 60 -2.10 -12.09 -15.47
N LYS A 61 -0.86 -11.81 -15.05
CA LYS A 61 -0.56 -10.79 -14.03
C LYS A 61 -0.67 -9.38 -14.56
N PHE A 62 -0.24 -9.12 -15.80
CA PHE A 62 -0.42 -7.80 -16.40
C PHE A 62 -1.92 -7.40 -16.44
N THR A 63 -2.79 -8.28 -16.94
CA THR A 63 -4.24 -8.02 -16.97
C THR A 63 -4.83 -7.90 -15.57
N GLN A 64 -4.38 -8.71 -14.61
CA GLN A 64 -4.83 -8.63 -13.23
C GLN A 64 -4.49 -7.27 -12.60
N LEU A 65 -3.24 -6.83 -12.71
CA LEU A 65 -2.79 -5.53 -12.19
C LEU A 65 -3.53 -4.39 -12.88
N GLN A 66 -3.71 -4.46 -14.20
CA GLN A 66 -4.47 -3.45 -14.94
C GLN A 66 -5.89 -3.28 -14.38
N ARG A 67 -6.56 -4.37 -14.00
CA ARG A 67 -7.90 -4.31 -13.39
C ARG A 67 -7.87 -3.66 -12.00
N TYR A 68 -6.84 -3.92 -11.20
CA TYR A 68 -6.67 -3.25 -9.89
C TYR A 68 -6.56 -1.74 -10.05
N PHE A 69 -5.70 -1.26 -10.95
CA PHE A 69 -5.49 0.18 -11.15
C PHE A 69 -6.62 0.88 -11.92
N LYS A 70 -7.56 0.13 -12.50
CA LYS A 70 -8.80 0.65 -13.09
C LYS A 70 -9.98 0.66 -12.11
N GLY A 71 -9.85 0.04 -10.94
CA GLY A 71 -10.96 -0.15 -9.99
C GLY A 71 -11.92 -1.29 -10.36
N ASP A 72 -11.60 -2.10 -11.38
CA ASP A 72 -12.43 -3.24 -11.83
C ASP A 72 -12.31 -4.46 -10.90
N SER A 73 -11.36 -4.44 -9.98
CA SER A 73 -11.09 -5.50 -9.02
C SER A 73 -10.32 -4.95 -7.81
N VAL A 74 -10.55 -5.53 -6.64
CA VAL A 74 -9.87 -5.16 -5.40
C VAL A 74 -8.72 -6.16 -5.14
N PRO A 75 -7.48 -5.71 -4.93
CA PRO A 75 -6.39 -6.59 -4.53
C PRO A 75 -6.60 -7.10 -3.11
N ASN A 76 -6.27 -8.37 -2.87
CA ASN A 76 -6.15 -8.88 -1.51
C ASN A 76 -4.79 -8.48 -0.90
N LEU A 77 -4.59 -8.77 0.39
CA LEU A 77 -3.37 -8.42 1.11
C LEU A 77 -2.11 -9.01 0.45
N ASP A 78 -2.15 -10.27 -0.01
CA ASP A 78 -1.01 -10.91 -0.67
C ASP A 78 -0.63 -10.22 -1.97
N SER A 79 -1.63 -9.81 -2.77
CA SER A 79 -1.42 -9.04 -3.99
C SER A 79 -0.83 -7.66 -3.68
N MET A 80 -1.34 -6.97 -2.66
CA MET A 80 -0.77 -5.69 -2.22
C MET A 80 0.68 -5.84 -1.79
N ASN A 81 0.96 -6.87 -1.01
CA ASN A 81 2.31 -7.15 -0.54
C ASN A 81 3.25 -7.47 -1.71
N ALA A 82 2.82 -8.31 -2.64
CA ALA A 82 3.62 -8.64 -3.81
C ALA A 82 3.94 -7.42 -4.70
N MET A 83 2.98 -6.48 -4.87
CA MET A 83 3.23 -5.23 -5.59
C MET A 83 4.26 -4.34 -4.89
N LEU A 84 4.20 -4.25 -3.55
CA LEU A 84 5.15 -3.46 -2.77
C LEU A 84 6.55 -4.10 -2.76
N ILE A 85 6.67 -5.42 -2.66
CA ILE A 85 7.95 -6.14 -2.80
C ILE A 85 8.53 -5.91 -4.20
N ALA A 86 7.69 -5.93 -5.24
CA ALA A 86 8.12 -5.68 -6.62
C ALA A 86 8.70 -4.27 -6.82
N LEU A 87 8.41 -3.32 -5.92
CA LEU A 87 8.93 -1.95 -5.88
C LEU A 87 10.10 -1.76 -4.90
N ASP A 88 10.68 -2.85 -4.38
CA ASP A 88 11.70 -2.84 -3.34
C ASP A 88 11.28 -2.09 -2.05
N CYS A 89 9.97 -2.02 -1.78
CA CYS A 89 9.47 -1.45 -0.54
C CYS A 89 9.69 -2.43 0.63
N LYS A 90 10.11 -1.89 1.78
CA LYS A 90 10.20 -2.65 3.05
C LYS A 90 8.94 -2.43 3.87
N PHE A 91 8.36 -3.52 4.39
CA PHE A 91 7.19 -3.43 5.27
C PHE A 91 7.61 -3.10 6.69
N LYS A 92 6.86 -2.21 7.31
CA LYS A 92 6.86 -2.00 8.75
C LYS A 92 5.42 -2.12 9.23
N MET A 93 5.16 -3.06 10.13
CA MET A 93 3.88 -3.17 10.82
C MET A 93 4.02 -2.53 12.18
N GLU A 94 3.21 -1.50 12.44
CA GLU A 94 3.12 -0.85 13.75
C GLU A 94 1.72 -1.09 14.30
N CYS A 95 1.64 -1.62 15.51
CA CYS A 95 0.38 -1.88 16.21
C CYS A 95 0.28 -0.92 17.40
N PHE A 96 -0.84 -0.22 17.50
CA PHE A 96 -1.14 0.70 18.60
C PHE A 96 -2.40 0.22 19.32
N THR A 97 -2.33 0.17 20.65
CA THR A 97 -3.52 -0.07 21.48
C THR A 97 -4.19 1.27 21.76
N VAL A 98 -5.38 1.48 21.20
CA VAL A 98 -6.22 2.62 21.54
C VAL A 98 -7.03 2.23 22.77
N LYS A 99 -6.70 2.80 23.93
CA LYS A 99 -7.59 2.76 25.10
C LYS A 99 -8.71 3.77 24.85
N THR A 100 -9.90 3.27 24.49
CA THR A 100 -11.13 4.06 24.63
C THR A 100 -11.36 4.25 26.13
N LEU A 101 -11.24 5.48 26.61
CA LEU A 101 -11.72 5.86 27.93
C LEU A 101 -13.24 6.00 27.80
N ASP A 102 -13.98 5.03 28.33
CA ASP A 102 -15.41 5.20 28.58
C ASP A 102 -15.56 6.34 29.59
N LEU A 103 -16.20 7.43 29.16
CA LEU A 103 -16.57 8.60 29.97
C LEU A 103 -17.95 8.38 30.59
#